data_AF-A0A444UVV4-F1
#
_entry.id   AF-A0A444UVV4-F1
#
_cell.length_a   1.000
_cell.length_b   1.000
_cell.length_c   1.000
_cell.angle_alpha   90.00
_cell.angle_beta   90.00
_cell.angle_gamma   90.00
#
_symmetry.space_group_name_H-M   'P 1'
#
loop_
_entity.id
_entity.type
_entity.pdbx_description
1 polymer ?
#
loop_
_entity_poly.entity_id
_entity_poly.type
_entity_poly.pdbx_seq_one_letter_code
_entity_poly.pdbx_strand_id
1 'polypeptide(L)'
;MSGATAGSGTHSSCGTFFNAAARSFPSVPYSAVDFNDGKCRTYSGDIENYNDIYQVRDCRLVSLLDLALEKEYVRGKAADYLNSLIDIGVAGFRVDACKHMWPGDLNAVYSRIKPLNTKWFPSGSKAFIYQEVIDLGGEGIKASEYFGLGRVTEFKYSAKVGIVFRKWNGEKLAYLR
;
A
#
# COMPACT_ATOMS: atom_id res chain seq x y z
N MET A 1 9.19 -4.03 0.74
CA MET A 1 9.54 -3.07 -0.33
C MET A 1 10.98 -3.31 -0.75
N SER A 2 11.28 -3.28 -2.06
CA SER A 2 12.65 -3.38 -2.56
C SER A 2 12.84 -2.34 -3.66
N GLY A 3 13.86 -1.49 -3.51
CA GLY A 3 14.25 -0.53 -4.55
C GLY A 3 14.83 -1.27 -5.75
N ALA A 4 14.57 -0.79 -6.95
CA ALA A 4 15.10 -1.35 -8.19
C ALA A 4 16.64 -1.35 -8.23
N THR A 5 17.28 -0.50 -7.44
CA THR A 5 18.73 -0.39 -7.28
C THR A 5 19.27 -1.04 -6.00
N ALA A 6 18.45 -1.81 -5.26
CA ALA A 6 18.84 -2.43 -4.00
C ALA A 6 19.88 -3.57 -4.12
N GLY A 7 20.34 -3.85 -5.35
CA GLY A 7 21.31 -4.89 -5.65
C GLY A 7 20.74 -6.30 -5.52
N SER A 8 21.58 -7.23 -5.10
CA SER A 8 21.22 -8.62 -4.85
C SER A 8 21.90 -9.11 -3.58
N GLY A 9 21.25 -10.01 -2.85
CA GLY A 9 21.83 -10.58 -1.64
C GLY A 9 20.77 -11.05 -0.67
N THR A 10 21.20 -11.25 0.58
CA THR A 10 20.38 -11.75 1.69
C THR A 10 20.13 -10.69 2.76
N HIS A 11 20.47 -9.43 2.51
CA HIS A 11 20.20 -8.30 3.40
C HIS A 11 18.72 -7.84 3.40
N SER A 12 17.79 -8.75 3.07
CA SER A 12 16.35 -8.52 3.21
C SER A 12 15.90 -8.72 4.65
N SER A 13 14.68 -8.28 4.95
CA SER A 13 14.01 -8.67 6.20
C SER A 13 13.93 -10.20 6.28
N CYS A 14 14.39 -10.76 7.39
CA CYS A 14 14.48 -12.21 7.61
C CYS A 14 15.51 -12.97 6.74
N GLY A 15 16.44 -12.29 6.07
CA GLY A 15 17.64 -12.95 5.50
C GLY A 15 17.43 -13.68 4.18
N THR A 16 16.27 -13.55 3.53
CA THR A 16 15.96 -14.24 2.27
C THR A 16 16.70 -13.62 1.09
N PHE A 17 17.08 -14.45 0.10
CA PHE A 17 17.77 -13.98 -1.10
C PHE A 17 16.82 -13.21 -2.03
N PHE A 18 17.33 -12.13 -2.62
CA PHE A 18 16.68 -11.42 -3.72
C PHE A 18 17.71 -10.90 -4.74
N ASN A 19 17.25 -10.59 -5.94
CA ASN A 19 17.98 -9.82 -6.94
C ASN A 19 17.03 -8.80 -7.56
N ALA A 20 17.16 -7.52 -7.15
CA ALA A 20 16.27 -6.46 -7.58
C ALA A 20 16.42 -6.12 -9.08
N ALA A 21 17.65 -6.12 -9.59
CA ALA A 21 17.91 -5.84 -11.01
C ALA A 21 17.25 -6.88 -11.92
N ALA A 22 17.27 -8.16 -11.52
CA ALA A 22 16.61 -9.25 -12.24
C ALA A 22 15.13 -9.44 -11.86
N ARG A 23 14.58 -8.62 -10.95
CA ARG A 23 13.23 -8.77 -10.39
C ARG A 23 12.97 -10.18 -9.84
N SER A 24 13.98 -10.78 -9.22
CA SER A 24 13.91 -12.15 -8.72
C SER A 24 13.81 -12.18 -7.20
N PHE A 25 12.69 -12.71 -6.71
CA PHE A 25 12.39 -12.87 -5.28
C PHE A 25 11.98 -14.33 -5.03
N PRO A 26 12.94 -15.28 -5.06
CA PRO A 26 12.66 -16.71 -5.10
C PRO A 26 11.94 -17.26 -3.86
N SER A 27 12.03 -16.59 -2.70
CA SER A 27 11.31 -17.01 -1.49
C SER A 27 9.80 -16.76 -1.56
N VAL A 28 9.32 -15.87 -2.45
CA VAL A 28 7.88 -15.65 -2.69
C VAL A 28 7.32 -16.47 -3.87
N PRO A 29 8.19 -17.17 -4.59
CA PRO A 29 8.77 -16.85 -5.91
C PRO A 29 8.05 -15.78 -6.77
N TYR A 30 8.49 -14.52 -6.68
CA TYR A 30 8.19 -13.53 -7.74
C TYR A 30 9.33 -13.43 -8.75
N SER A 31 8.95 -13.13 -9.99
CA SER A 31 9.83 -12.91 -11.13
C SER A 31 9.49 -11.61 -11.84
N ALA A 32 10.25 -11.24 -12.88
CA ALA A 32 10.03 -10.01 -13.65
C ALA A 32 8.60 -9.84 -14.19
N VAL A 33 7.87 -10.94 -14.47
CA VAL A 33 6.49 -10.84 -14.98
C VAL A 33 5.48 -10.43 -13.91
N ASP A 34 5.87 -10.43 -12.63
CA ASP A 34 5.00 -10.09 -11.50
C ASP A 34 5.10 -8.60 -11.11
N PHE A 35 5.82 -7.81 -11.90
CA PHE A 35 6.00 -6.38 -11.73
C PHE A 35 5.44 -5.57 -12.90
N ASN A 36 5.10 -4.31 -12.65
CA ASN A 36 4.49 -3.39 -13.60
C ASN A 36 5.49 -2.73 -14.58
N ASP A 37 6.70 -3.28 -14.74
CA ASP A 37 7.74 -2.72 -15.63
C ASP A 37 7.21 -2.49 -17.07
N GLY A 38 6.31 -3.35 -17.58
CA GLY A 38 5.68 -3.19 -18.90
C GLY A 38 4.34 -2.43 -18.92
N LYS A 39 3.75 -2.16 -17.75
CA LYS A 39 2.47 -1.47 -17.59
C LYS A 39 2.68 0.04 -17.42
N CYS A 40 3.69 0.41 -16.65
CA CYS A 40 4.12 1.80 -16.47
C CYS A 40 4.45 2.44 -17.83
N ARG A 41 4.00 3.69 -18.03
CA ARG A 41 4.15 4.44 -19.29
C ARG A 41 5.13 5.61 -19.20
N THR A 42 5.68 5.89 -18.02
CA THR A 42 6.69 6.94 -17.85
C THR A 42 8.03 6.49 -18.39
N TYR A 43 8.86 7.45 -18.85
CA TYR A 43 10.17 7.13 -19.41
C TYR A 43 11.13 6.59 -18.35
N SER A 44 11.08 7.16 -17.14
CA SER A 44 11.90 6.69 -16.01
C SER A 44 11.43 5.35 -15.44
N GLY A 45 10.19 4.95 -15.70
CA GLY A 45 9.52 3.86 -14.98
C GLY A 45 9.11 4.22 -13.54
N ASP A 46 9.33 5.46 -13.12
CA ASP A 46 8.95 6.00 -11.81
C ASP A 46 7.72 6.92 -11.95
N ILE A 47 7.10 7.24 -10.82
CA ILE A 47 6.03 8.26 -10.75
C ILE A 47 6.65 9.65 -10.93
N GLU A 48 6.19 10.38 -11.93
CA GLU A 48 6.68 11.71 -12.33
C GLU A 48 5.65 12.83 -12.09
N ASN A 49 4.35 12.51 -12.09
CA ASN A 49 3.24 13.45 -11.98
C ASN A 49 2.04 12.82 -11.22
N TYR A 50 1.74 13.36 -10.04
CA TYR A 50 0.66 12.89 -9.16
C TYR A 50 -0.76 13.25 -9.64
N ASN A 51 -0.90 14.04 -10.71
CA ASN A 51 -2.20 14.31 -11.33
C ASN A 51 -2.60 13.25 -12.37
N ASP A 52 -1.65 12.42 -12.81
CA ASP A 52 -1.94 11.29 -13.67
C ASP A 52 -2.09 10.03 -12.80
N ILE A 53 -3.34 9.62 -12.62
CA ILE A 53 -3.69 8.52 -11.73
C ILE A 53 -3.11 7.18 -12.16
N TYR A 54 -2.81 7.00 -13.47
CA TYR A 54 -2.31 5.74 -13.99
C TYR A 54 -0.87 5.55 -13.57
N GLN A 55 -0.01 6.55 -13.76
CA GLN A 55 1.37 6.43 -13.29
C GLN A 55 1.44 6.31 -11.76
N VAL A 56 0.58 7.00 -11.00
CA VAL A 56 0.60 6.89 -9.53
C VAL A 56 0.35 5.47 -9.05
N ARG A 57 -0.41 4.66 -9.80
CA ARG A 57 -0.80 3.28 -9.43
C ARG A 57 -0.07 2.17 -10.19
N ASP A 58 0.56 2.48 -11.32
CA ASP A 58 1.21 1.48 -12.17
C ASP A 58 2.73 1.71 -12.34
N CYS A 59 3.28 2.80 -11.79
CA CYS A 59 4.71 3.11 -11.85
C CYS A 59 5.36 3.06 -10.46
N ARG A 60 6.69 2.97 -10.44
CA ARG A 60 7.46 2.80 -9.22
C ARG A 60 7.44 4.04 -8.34
N LEU A 61 7.01 3.87 -7.09
CA LEU A 61 7.13 4.91 -6.06
C LEU A 61 8.58 5.02 -5.61
N VAL A 62 9.25 6.13 -5.91
CA VAL A 62 10.68 6.37 -5.58
C VAL A 62 11.58 5.17 -5.91
N SER A 63 11.38 4.62 -7.11
CA SER A 63 12.10 3.45 -7.64
C SER A 63 11.88 2.13 -6.89
N LEU A 64 10.87 2.03 -6.02
CA LEU A 64 10.43 0.75 -5.47
C LEU A 64 9.80 -0.11 -6.56
N LEU A 65 10.23 -1.37 -6.67
CA LEU A 65 9.67 -2.30 -7.65
C LEU A 65 8.17 -2.49 -7.40
N ASP A 66 7.37 -2.18 -8.42
CA ASP A 66 5.92 -2.09 -8.32
C ASP A 66 5.27 -3.40 -8.76
N LEU A 67 4.51 -4.04 -7.87
CA LEU A 67 3.90 -5.34 -8.12
C LEU A 67 2.66 -5.20 -9.01
N ALA A 68 2.51 -6.12 -9.97
CA ALA A 68 1.35 -6.22 -10.84
C ALA A 68 0.15 -6.82 -10.10
N LEU A 69 -0.46 -6.04 -9.20
CA LEU A 69 -1.53 -6.48 -8.31
C LEU A 69 -2.83 -6.84 -9.07
N GLU A 70 -2.95 -6.50 -10.35
CA GLU A 70 -4.05 -7.01 -11.17
C GLU A 70 -3.96 -8.52 -11.44
N LYS A 71 -2.75 -9.10 -11.34
CA LYS A 71 -2.52 -10.52 -11.62
C LYS A 71 -3.01 -11.39 -10.48
N GLU A 72 -3.77 -12.42 -10.84
CA GLU A 72 -4.30 -13.41 -9.89
C GLU A 72 -3.22 -14.04 -9.00
N TYR A 73 -2.07 -14.38 -9.58
CA TYR A 73 -0.94 -14.94 -8.84
C TYR A 73 -0.42 -14.00 -7.75
N VAL A 74 -0.25 -12.72 -8.07
CA VAL A 74 0.25 -11.70 -7.13
C VAL A 74 -0.77 -11.45 -6.01
N ARG A 75 -2.07 -11.37 -6.35
CA ARG A 75 -3.15 -11.26 -5.35
C ARG A 75 -3.18 -12.45 -4.41
N GLY A 76 -3.03 -13.66 -4.95
CA GLY A 76 -2.98 -14.90 -4.16
C GLY A 76 -1.83 -14.88 -3.16
N LYS A 77 -0.61 -14.57 -3.61
CA LYS A 77 0.57 -14.46 -2.74
C LYS A 77 0.43 -13.41 -1.65
N ALA A 78 -0.15 -12.24 -1.97
CA ALA A 78 -0.44 -11.21 -0.98
C ALA A 78 -1.47 -11.70 0.05
N ALA A 79 -2.57 -12.31 -0.40
CA ALA A 79 -3.61 -12.84 0.48
C ALA A 79 -3.09 -13.98 1.38
N ASP A 80 -2.27 -14.88 0.85
CA ASP A 80 -1.64 -15.98 1.61
C ASP A 80 -0.79 -15.46 2.76
N TYR A 81 -0.01 -14.40 2.49
CA TYR A 81 0.79 -13.73 3.52
C TYR A 81 -0.10 -13.11 4.61
N LEU A 82 -1.13 -12.35 4.23
CA LEU A 82 -2.07 -11.76 5.19
C LEU A 82 -2.82 -12.83 6.01
N ASN A 83 -3.23 -13.91 5.35
CA ASN A 83 -3.90 -15.04 6.01
C ASN A 83 -2.99 -15.74 7.01
N SER A 84 -1.70 -15.87 6.72
CA SER A 84 -0.72 -16.42 7.65
C SER A 84 -0.58 -15.54 8.91
N LEU A 85 -0.60 -14.22 8.75
CA LEU A 85 -0.60 -13.29 9.90
C LEU A 85 -1.90 -13.37 10.70
N ILE A 86 -3.04 -13.54 10.04
CA ILE A 86 -4.33 -13.75 10.72
C ILE A 86 -4.31 -15.05 11.53
N ASP A 87 -3.75 -16.14 11.00
CA ASP A 87 -3.61 -17.39 11.76
C ASP A 87 -2.76 -17.19 13.01
N ILE A 88 -1.70 -16.38 12.93
CA ILE A 88 -0.86 -16.05 14.08
C ILE A 88 -1.64 -15.26 15.15
N GLY A 89 -2.64 -14.47 14.75
CA GLY A 89 -3.54 -13.77 15.67
C GLY A 89 -3.56 -12.25 15.56
N VAL A 90 -3.05 -11.67 14.47
CA VAL A 90 -3.16 -10.21 14.27
C VAL A 90 -4.63 -9.79 14.14
N ALA A 91 -4.97 -8.59 14.62
CA ALA A 91 -6.34 -8.06 14.57
C ALA A 91 -6.66 -7.28 13.28
N GLY A 92 -5.65 -6.93 12.48
CA GLY A 92 -5.80 -6.00 11.38
C GLY A 92 -4.48 -5.61 10.73
N PHE A 93 -4.58 -4.72 9.73
CA PHE A 93 -3.46 -4.31 8.88
C PHE A 93 -3.46 -2.80 8.63
N ARG A 94 -2.29 -2.18 8.82
CA ARG A 94 -1.93 -0.99 8.06
C ARG A 94 -1.56 -1.43 6.67
N VAL A 95 -2.25 -0.92 5.67
CA VAL A 95 -1.86 -1.16 4.28
C VAL A 95 -1.10 0.06 3.79
N ASP A 96 0.20 -0.16 3.60
CA ASP A 96 1.19 0.82 3.18
C ASP A 96 0.92 1.28 1.75
N ALA A 97 1.22 2.55 1.44
CA ALA A 97 1.20 3.08 0.08
C ALA A 97 -0.11 2.82 -0.70
N CYS A 98 -1.27 2.76 -0.03
CA CYS A 98 -2.56 2.46 -0.69
C CYS A 98 -2.92 3.41 -1.81
N LYS A 99 -2.47 4.68 -1.76
CA LYS A 99 -2.63 5.62 -2.89
C LYS A 99 -2.15 5.01 -4.22
N HIS A 100 -1.08 4.21 -4.16
CA HIS A 100 -0.38 3.61 -5.29
C HIS A 100 -0.95 2.25 -5.72
N MET A 101 -2.10 1.84 -5.18
CA MET A 101 -2.76 0.60 -5.57
C MET A 101 -4.17 0.91 -6.06
N TRP A 102 -4.66 0.19 -7.08
CA TRP A 102 -6.05 0.35 -7.51
C TRP A 102 -7.00 -0.16 -6.41
N PRO A 103 -8.08 0.59 -6.07
CA PRO A 103 -9.08 0.12 -5.12
C PRO A 103 -9.69 -1.25 -5.50
N GLY A 104 -9.85 -1.52 -6.80
CA GLY A 104 -10.33 -2.81 -7.29
C GLY A 104 -9.38 -3.96 -7.00
N ASP A 105 -8.07 -3.76 -7.13
CA ASP A 105 -7.06 -4.77 -6.82
C ASP A 105 -6.98 -5.03 -5.32
N LEU A 106 -7.03 -3.97 -4.50
CA LEU A 106 -7.12 -4.08 -3.04
C LEU A 106 -8.36 -4.86 -2.61
N ASN A 107 -9.53 -4.56 -3.20
CA ASN A 107 -10.76 -5.30 -2.92
C ASN A 107 -10.61 -6.79 -3.26
N ALA A 108 -9.95 -7.10 -4.38
CA ALA A 108 -9.71 -8.48 -4.80
C ALA A 108 -8.77 -9.25 -3.85
N VAL A 109 -7.82 -8.56 -3.21
CA VAL A 109 -6.98 -9.14 -2.14
C VAL A 109 -7.76 -9.29 -0.84
N TYR A 110 -8.43 -8.24 -0.38
CA TYR A 110 -9.17 -8.27 0.89
C TYR A 110 -10.33 -9.26 0.88
N SER A 111 -10.95 -9.51 -0.27
CA SER A 111 -12.01 -10.52 -0.39
C SER A 111 -11.52 -11.97 -0.20
N ARG A 112 -10.20 -12.20 -0.21
CA ARG A 112 -9.57 -13.52 -0.01
C ARG A 112 -9.07 -13.77 1.40
N ILE A 113 -9.07 -12.74 2.25
CA ILE A 113 -8.57 -12.92 3.62
C ILE A 113 -9.65 -13.56 4.48
N LYS A 114 -9.25 -14.50 5.32
CA LYS A 114 -10.17 -15.20 6.23
C LYS A 114 -10.63 -14.31 7.39
N PRO A 115 -11.72 -14.69 8.08
CA PRO A 115 -12.03 -14.14 9.40
C PRO A 115 -10.87 -14.31 10.39
N LEU A 116 -10.84 -13.48 11.42
CA LEU A 116 -9.85 -13.49 12.47
C LEU A 116 -9.84 -14.81 13.27
N ASN A 117 -8.68 -15.13 13.83
CA ASN A 117 -8.48 -16.37 14.58
C ASN A 117 -9.42 -16.46 15.81
N THR A 118 -10.23 -17.52 15.84
CA THR A 118 -11.28 -17.72 16.85
C THR A 118 -10.77 -18.05 18.26
N LYS A 119 -9.46 -18.26 18.41
CA LYS A 119 -8.82 -18.39 19.73
C LYS A 119 -8.88 -17.08 20.53
N TRP A 120 -8.82 -15.94 19.84
CA TRP A 120 -8.77 -14.61 20.48
C TRP A 120 -9.95 -13.72 20.11
N PHE A 121 -10.62 -13.98 18.99
CA PHE A 121 -11.71 -13.16 18.47
C PHE A 121 -13.02 -13.95 18.32
N PRO A 122 -14.20 -13.32 18.43
CA PRO A 122 -15.47 -13.96 18.12
C PRO A 122 -15.50 -14.52 16.68
N SER A 123 -16.23 -15.62 16.48
CA SER A 123 -16.40 -16.22 15.15
C SER A 123 -16.96 -15.20 14.15
N GLY A 124 -16.37 -15.15 12.95
CA GLY A 124 -16.77 -14.22 11.89
C GLY A 124 -16.19 -12.80 12.02
N SER A 125 -15.37 -12.52 13.03
CA SER A 125 -14.68 -11.22 13.15
C SER A 125 -13.82 -10.94 11.93
N LYS A 126 -13.92 -9.73 11.36
CA LYS A 126 -13.11 -9.32 10.20
C LYS A 126 -11.87 -8.56 10.66
N ALA A 127 -10.78 -8.66 9.90
CA ALA A 127 -9.58 -7.88 10.14
C ALA A 127 -9.87 -6.38 10.01
N PHE A 128 -9.34 -5.58 10.94
CA PHE A 128 -9.40 -4.13 10.84
C PHE A 128 -8.43 -3.62 9.77
N ILE A 129 -8.94 -2.98 8.73
CA ILE A 129 -8.13 -2.44 7.63
C ILE A 129 -8.08 -0.92 7.74
N TYR A 130 -6.86 -0.36 7.75
CA TYR A 130 -6.65 1.07 7.54
C TYR A 130 -5.56 1.31 6.50
N GLN A 131 -5.86 2.22 5.59
CA GLN A 131 -5.17 2.38 4.32
C GLN A 131 -4.41 3.70 4.35
N GLU A 132 -3.12 3.66 4.06
CA GLU A 132 -2.33 4.87 3.91
C GLU A 132 -2.63 5.53 2.56
N VAL A 133 -3.42 6.60 2.59
CA VAL A 133 -3.69 7.44 1.43
C VAL A 133 -3.43 8.87 1.82
N ILE A 134 -2.30 9.43 1.38
CA ILE A 134 -1.94 10.83 1.64
C ILE A 134 -2.79 11.74 0.73
N ASP A 135 -3.98 12.13 1.16
CA ASP A 135 -4.81 13.10 0.44
C ASP A 135 -4.82 14.43 1.19
N LEU A 136 -4.00 15.38 0.73
CA LEU A 136 -3.98 16.77 1.24
C LEU A 136 -4.80 17.74 0.35
N GLY A 137 -5.52 17.23 -0.65
CA GLY A 137 -6.13 18.01 -1.73
C GLY A 137 -5.16 18.32 -2.88
N GLY A 138 -5.70 18.80 -4.01
CA GLY A 138 -4.89 19.24 -5.15
C GLY A 138 -4.36 18.13 -6.09
N GLU A 139 -4.51 16.85 -5.75
CA GLU A 139 -4.11 15.72 -6.60
C GLU A 139 -5.30 14.98 -7.23
N GLY A 140 -5.03 14.12 -8.23
CA GLY A 140 -6.07 13.35 -8.93
C GLY A 140 -6.74 12.25 -8.11
N ILE A 141 -6.01 11.66 -7.15
CA ILE A 141 -6.51 10.56 -6.30
C ILE A 141 -7.08 11.10 -5.00
N LYS A 142 -8.24 10.56 -4.58
CA LYS A 142 -8.94 10.95 -3.35
C LYS A 142 -8.99 9.80 -2.35
N ALA A 143 -8.92 10.14 -1.06
CA ALA A 143 -9.09 9.18 0.02
C ALA A 143 -10.45 8.45 -0.05
N SER A 144 -11.49 9.14 -0.52
CA SER A 144 -12.85 8.60 -0.63
C SER A 144 -12.98 7.39 -1.56
N GLU A 145 -12.06 7.22 -2.52
CA GLU A 145 -12.03 6.05 -3.40
C GLU A 145 -11.81 4.73 -2.63
N TYR A 146 -11.27 4.80 -1.41
CA TYR A 146 -10.88 3.64 -0.61
C TYR A 146 -11.83 3.36 0.57
N PHE A 147 -12.87 4.18 0.78
CA PHE A 147 -13.77 4.07 1.94
C PHE A 147 -14.57 2.77 1.98
N GLY A 148 -14.88 2.20 0.81
CA GLY A 148 -15.58 0.92 0.73
C GLY A 148 -14.75 -0.28 1.22
N LEU A 149 -13.43 -0.10 1.38
CA LEU A 149 -12.49 -1.18 1.68
C LEU A 149 -12.04 -1.21 3.14
N GLY A 150 -12.19 -0.10 3.85
CA GLY A 150 -11.70 0.06 5.22
C GLY A 150 -11.53 1.53 5.59
N ARG A 151 -10.86 1.78 6.72
CA ARG A 151 -10.52 3.15 7.11
C ARG A 151 -9.38 3.69 6.24
N VAL A 152 -9.22 5.00 6.24
CA VAL A 152 -8.14 5.71 5.55
C VAL A 152 -7.47 6.67 6.52
N THR A 153 -6.16 6.82 6.42
CA THR A 153 -5.38 7.79 7.20
C THR A 153 -5.74 9.22 6.80
N GLU A 154 -6.28 10.01 7.74
CA GLU A 154 -6.64 11.41 7.50
C GLU A 154 -5.44 12.34 7.75
N PHE A 155 -4.61 12.53 6.73
CA PHE A 155 -3.41 13.37 6.83
C PHE A 155 -3.74 14.86 6.99
N LYS A 156 -4.93 15.33 6.58
CA LYS A 156 -5.33 16.73 6.81
C LYS A 156 -5.49 17.01 8.29
N TYR A 157 -5.83 16.00 9.11
CA TYR A 157 -5.97 16.15 10.55
C TYR A 157 -4.67 16.68 11.17
N SER A 158 -3.56 15.95 11.02
CA SER A 158 -2.28 16.34 11.63
C SER A 158 -1.72 17.62 11.02
N ALA A 159 -1.89 17.81 9.71
CA ALA A 159 -1.49 19.04 9.04
C ALA A 159 -2.22 20.27 9.59
N LYS A 160 -3.55 20.21 9.71
CA LYS A 160 -4.37 21.34 10.22
C LYS A 160 -4.15 21.58 11.70
N VAL A 161 -4.07 20.53 12.52
CA VAL A 161 -3.72 20.67 13.95
C VAL A 161 -2.36 21.35 14.10
N GLY A 162 -1.36 20.93 13.33
CA GLY A 162 -0.03 21.53 13.33
C GLY A 162 -0.05 23.02 12.99
N ILE A 163 -0.74 23.41 11.93
CA ILE A 163 -0.91 24.81 11.51
C ILE A 163 -1.54 25.65 12.64
N VAL A 164 -2.62 25.15 13.24
CA VAL A 164 -3.36 25.86 14.29
C VAL A 164 -2.53 26.04 15.56
N PHE A 165 -1.88 24.98 16.06
CA PHE A 165 -1.09 25.06 17.28
C PHE A 165 0.18 25.90 17.11
N ARG A 166 0.75 25.93 15.91
CA ARG A 166 1.89 26.81 15.58
C ARG A 166 1.48 28.25 15.28
N LYS A 167 0.18 28.56 15.27
CA LYS A 167 -0.39 29.88 14.93
C LYS A 167 0.05 30.37 13.55
N TRP A 168 0.29 29.45 12.61
CA TRP A 168 0.67 29.80 11.24
C TRP A 168 -0.52 30.43 10.51
N ASN A 169 -0.25 31.34 9.59
CA ASN A 169 -1.26 31.99 8.74
C ASN A 169 -2.43 32.63 9.52
N GLY A 170 -2.21 33.03 10.77
CA GLY A 170 -3.25 33.64 11.62
C GLY A 170 -4.28 32.66 12.18
N GLU A 171 -4.08 31.35 12.01
CA GLU A 171 -4.97 30.30 12.52
C GLU A 171 -4.99 30.24 14.05
N LYS A 172 -6.14 29.90 14.62
CA LYS A 172 -6.39 29.88 16.07
C LYS A 172 -7.17 28.64 16.47
N LEU A 173 -6.99 28.19 17.71
CA LEU A 173 -7.73 27.05 18.26
C LEU A 173 -9.26 27.26 18.17
N ALA A 174 -9.73 28.50 18.36
CA ALA A 174 -11.14 28.87 18.25
C ALA A 174 -11.74 28.72 16.84
N TYR A 175 -10.92 28.48 15.81
CA TYR A 175 -11.39 28.26 14.43
C TYR A 175 -11.59 26.77 14.11
N LEU A 176 -11.10 25.86 14.96
CA LEU A 176 -11.45 24.45 14.86
C LEU A 176 -12.91 24.27 15.29
N ARG A 177 -13.74 23.76 14.39
CA ARG A 177 -15.14 23.39 14.64
C ARG A 177 -15.29 21.88 14.58
#